data_AF-A0A7K1TKP1-F1
#
_entry.id   AF-A0A7K1TKP1-F1
#
_cell.length_a   1.000
_cell.length_b   1.000
_cell.length_c   1.000
_cell.angle_alpha   90.00
_cell.angle_beta   90.00
_cell.angle_gamma   90.00
#
_symmetry.space_group_name_H-M   'P 1'
#
loop_
_entity.id
_entity.type
_entity.pdbx_description
1 polymer ?
#
loop_
_entity_poly.entity_id
_entity_poly.type
_entity_poly.pdbx_seq_one_letter_code
_entity_poly.pdbx_strand_id
1 'polypeptide(L)'
;MSSKPTLSLTLATDQVLHVHMSDPAERLTYENLAKHQLDVDAEKAELRRTYHLGKEATPGRGYDDRLTVRLGLSRSTLMLQLELWRTGGGKTGGLRHAWAGKYVVEEAACREWLRGAA
;
A
#
# COMPACT_ATOMS: atom_id res chain seq x y z
N MET A 1 -10.32 46.89 -6.24
CA MET A 1 -10.44 46.55 -4.81
C MET A 1 -10.25 45.04 -4.70
N SER A 2 -9.13 44.57 -4.14
CA SER A 2 -8.90 43.12 -3.97
C SER A 2 -9.80 42.63 -2.84
N SER A 3 -10.79 41.79 -3.16
CA SER A 3 -11.62 41.13 -2.17
C SER A 3 -10.73 40.19 -1.35
N LYS A 4 -10.74 40.32 -0.03
CA LYS A 4 -10.02 39.40 0.86
C LYS A 4 -10.59 37.98 0.66
N PRO A 5 -9.74 36.95 0.52
CA PRO A 5 -10.22 35.57 0.48
C PRO A 5 -10.98 35.27 1.77
N THR A 6 -12.19 34.71 1.62
CA THR A 6 -13.10 34.40 2.72
C THR A 6 -13.37 32.90 2.70
N LEU A 7 -13.06 32.25 3.83
CA LEU A 7 -13.39 30.88 4.13
C LEU A 7 -14.61 30.85 5.06
N SER A 8 -15.71 30.26 4.61
CA SER A 8 -16.92 30.07 5.42
C SER A 8 -17.13 28.59 5.69
N LEU A 9 -17.33 28.24 6.96
CA LEU A 9 -17.55 26.88 7.44
C LEU A 9 -18.93 26.78 8.09
N THR A 10 -19.76 25.85 7.63
CA THR A 10 -21.00 25.48 8.33
C THR A 10 -20.72 24.27 9.20
N LEU A 11 -20.90 24.40 10.52
CA LEU A 11 -20.65 23.33 11.49
C LEU A 11 -21.96 22.83 12.10
N ALA A 12 -22.07 21.53 12.34
CA ALA A 12 -23.11 20.94 13.19
C ALA A 12 -22.51 19.85 14.08
N THR A 13 -22.68 19.98 15.39
CA THR A 13 -22.38 18.92 16.38
C THR A 13 -21.05 18.20 16.10
N ASP A 14 -19.97 18.98 15.97
CA ASP A 14 -18.60 18.53 15.69
C ASP A 14 -18.28 18.04 14.27
N GLN A 15 -19.15 18.29 13.28
CA GLN A 15 -18.88 18.04 11.86
C GLN A 15 -18.94 19.31 11.02
N VAL A 16 -18.00 19.42 10.08
CA VAL A 16 -18.05 20.41 9.00
C VAL A 16 -19.02 19.92 7.94
N LEU A 17 -20.16 20.60 7.79
CA LEU A 17 -21.20 20.28 6.80
C LEU A 17 -20.93 20.91 5.44
N HIS A 18 -20.33 22.10 5.42
CA HIS A 18 -20.08 22.82 4.19
C HIS A 18 -18.87 23.75 4.33
N VAL A 19 -18.01 23.77 3.32
CA VAL A 19 -16.87 24.68 3.20
C VAL A 19 -17.07 25.51 1.95
N HIS A 20 -17.11 26.83 2.10
CA HIS A 20 -17.18 27.76 0.98
C HIS A 20 -15.92 28.64 0.96
N MET A 21 -15.26 28.67 -0.19
CA MET A 21 -14.11 29.54 -0.45
C MET A 21 -14.48 30.54 -1.54
N SER A 22 -14.33 31.83 -1.24
CA SER A 22 -14.71 32.91 -2.17
C SER A 22 -13.74 33.10 -3.34
N ASP A 23 -12.47 32.69 -3.17
CA ASP A 23 -11.46 32.78 -4.23
C ASP A 23 -11.40 31.44 -5.01
N PRO A 24 -11.77 31.44 -6.31
CA PRO A 24 -11.75 30.23 -7.12
C PRO A 24 -10.34 29.67 -7.37
N ALA A 25 -9.30 30.51 -7.41
CA ALA A 25 -7.93 30.05 -7.60
C ALA A 25 -7.41 29.36 -6.34
N GLU A 26 -7.68 29.95 -5.18
CA GLU A 26 -7.33 29.37 -3.88
C GLU A 26 -8.07 28.05 -3.63
N ARG A 27 -9.37 27.98 -3.95
CA ARG A 27 -10.16 26.74 -3.89
C ARG A 27 -9.53 25.62 -4.70
N LEU A 28 -9.13 25.91 -5.94
CA LEU A 28 -8.50 24.91 -6.82
C LEU A 28 -7.17 24.41 -6.23
N THR A 29 -6.38 25.29 -5.61
CA THR A 29 -5.14 24.90 -4.93
C THR A 29 -5.40 23.94 -3.77
N TYR A 30 -6.39 24.22 -2.92
CA TYR A 30 -6.74 23.31 -1.82
C TYR A 30 -7.33 21.99 -2.29
N GLU A 31 -8.16 21.99 -3.34
CA GLU A 31 -8.67 20.75 -3.94
C GLU A 31 -7.53 19.89 -4.50
N ASN A 32 -6.55 20.49 -5.16
CA ASN A 32 -5.38 19.78 -5.67
C ASN A 32 -4.49 19.24 -4.54
N LEU A 33 -4.30 20.03 -3.47
CA LEU A 33 -3.54 19.59 -2.30
C LEU A 33 -4.24 18.41 -1.59
N ALA A 34 -5.56 18.48 -1.43
CA ALA A 34 -6.35 17.41 -0.82
C ALA A 34 -6.27 16.12 -1.67
N LYS A 35 -6.39 16.23 -3.00
CA LYS A 35 -6.21 15.08 -3.90
C LYS A 35 -4.81 14.48 -3.76
N HIS A 36 -3.77 15.31 -3.79
CA HIS A 36 -2.41 14.85 -3.65
C HIS A 36 -2.18 14.13 -2.31
N GLN A 37 -2.76 14.65 -1.22
CA GLN A 37 -2.68 14.01 0.09
C GLN A 37 -3.37 12.63 0.10
N LEU A 38 -4.55 12.52 -0.52
CA LEU A 38 -5.25 11.24 -0.67
C LEU A 38 -4.43 10.24 -1.50
N ASP A 39 -3.79 10.68 -2.57
CA ASP A 39 -2.92 9.84 -3.39
C ASP A 39 -1.70 9.35 -2.60
N VAL A 40 -1.06 10.24 -1.83
CA VAL A 40 0.07 9.90 -0.96
C VAL A 40 -0.35 8.90 0.12
N ASP A 41 -1.53 9.08 0.72
CA ASP A 41 -2.02 8.16 1.75
C ASP A 41 -2.42 6.81 1.16
N ALA A 42 -2.96 6.78 -0.06
CA ALA A 42 -3.23 5.55 -0.81
C ALA A 42 -1.93 4.81 -1.14
N GLU A 43 -0.89 5.50 -1.60
CA GLU A 43 0.43 4.91 -1.87
C GLU A 43 1.06 4.36 -0.58
N LYS A 44 1.00 5.12 0.52
CA LYS A 44 1.48 4.64 1.83
C LYS A 44 0.71 3.42 2.32
N ALA A 45 -0.61 3.38 2.11
CA ALA A 45 -1.42 2.22 2.45
C ALA A 45 -1.03 1.00 1.60
N GLU A 46 -0.76 1.20 0.31
CA GLU A 46 -0.29 0.14 -0.58
C GLU A 46 1.07 -0.43 -0.14
N LEU A 47 2.02 0.44 0.24
CA LEU A 47 3.35 0.02 0.72
C LEU A 47 3.31 -0.76 2.04
N ARG A 48 2.23 -0.63 2.83
CA ARG A 48 2.01 -1.39 4.07
C ARG A 48 1.35 -2.74 3.84
N ARG A 49 0.94 -3.06 2.61
CA ARG A 49 0.33 -4.35 2.30
C ARG A 49 1.31 -5.48 2.54
N THR A 50 0.77 -6.58 3.05
CA THR A 50 1.52 -7.80 3.33
C THR A 50 0.84 -8.99 2.70
N TYR A 51 1.65 -9.85 2.10
CA TYR A 51 1.23 -11.05 1.38
C TYR A 51 1.73 -12.28 2.10
N HIS A 52 1.03 -13.40 1.99
CA HIS A 52 1.47 -14.63 2.65
C HIS A 52 1.48 -15.85 1.72
N LEU A 53 2.39 -16.79 1.98
CA LEU A 53 2.43 -18.10 1.33
C LEU A 53 1.64 -19.13 2.17
N GLY A 54 0.32 -19.20 1.95
CA GLY A 54 -0.56 -20.17 2.61
C GLY A 54 -1.87 -20.38 1.85
N LYS A 55 -2.56 -21.50 2.10
CA LYS A 55 -3.86 -21.80 1.45
C LYS A 55 -4.99 -20.89 1.95
N GLU A 56 -4.96 -20.53 3.22
CA GLU A 56 -6.04 -19.77 3.87
C GLU A 56 -5.54 -18.40 4.31
N ALA A 57 -6.42 -17.40 4.30
CA ALA A 57 -6.16 -16.14 4.98
C ALA A 57 -5.87 -16.41 6.47
N THR A 58 -5.09 -15.55 7.13
CA THR A 58 -4.94 -15.63 8.60
C THR A 58 -5.89 -14.62 9.24
N PRO A 59 -6.99 -15.05 9.88
CA PRO A 59 -7.95 -14.14 10.47
C PRO A 59 -7.28 -13.22 11.51
N GLY A 60 -7.64 -11.94 11.51
CA GLY A 60 -7.19 -10.98 12.52
C GLY A 60 -5.72 -10.53 12.43
N ARG A 61 -4.95 -11.00 11.43
CA ARG A 61 -3.55 -10.57 11.23
C ARG A 61 -3.34 -9.53 10.12
N GLY A 62 -4.40 -9.19 9.37
CA GLY A 62 -4.35 -8.09 8.39
C GLY A 62 -3.48 -8.36 7.15
N TYR A 63 -3.23 -9.63 6.80
CA TYR A 63 -2.60 -9.92 5.50
C TYR A 63 -3.66 -9.76 4.41
N ASP A 64 -3.39 -8.89 3.45
CA ASP A 64 -4.38 -8.51 2.43
C ASP A 64 -4.66 -9.66 1.45
N ASP A 65 -3.61 -10.36 1.00
CA ASP A 65 -3.70 -11.23 -0.19
C ASP A 65 -2.71 -12.42 -0.20
N ARG A 66 -2.99 -13.38 -1.10
CA ARG A 66 -2.09 -14.51 -1.37
C ARG A 66 -0.88 -14.07 -2.20
N LEU A 67 0.32 -14.42 -1.76
CA LEU A 67 1.57 -14.12 -2.48
C LEU A 67 1.60 -14.69 -3.92
N THR A 68 0.93 -15.83 -4.15
CA THR A 68 0.77 -16.43 -5.49
C THR A 68 0.00 -15.54 -6.45
N VAL A 69 -1.00 -14.80 -5.96
CA VAL A 69 -1.79 -13.87 -6.77
C VAL A 69 -0.94 -12.63 -7.07
N ARG A 70 -0.28 -12.08 -6.05
CA ARG A 70 0.49 -10.84 -6.18
C ARG A 70 1.66 -10.95 -7.18
N LEU A 71 2.38 -12.07 -7.17
CA LEU A 71 3.54 -12.28 -8.04
C LEU A 71 3.22 -13.09 -9.30
N GLY A 72 2.02 -13.67 -9.41
CA GLY A 72 1.64 -14.51 -10.56
C GLY A 72 2.44 -15.81 -10.69
N LEU A 73 3.09 -16.25 -9.60
CA LEU A 73 3.99 -17.41 -9.60
C LEU A 73 3.34 -18.65 -9.00
N SER A 74 3.79 -19.82 -9.47
CA SER A 74 3.41 -21.09 -8.86
C SER A 74 3.93 -21.18 -7.42
N ARG A 75 3.26 -21.97 -6.59
CA ARG A 75 3.68 -22.20 -5.20
C ARG A 75 5.11 -22.74 -5.12
N SER A 76 5.48 -23.68 -5.98
CA SER A 76 6.83 -24.25 -6.03
C SER A 76 7.88 -23.19 -6.39
N THR A 77 7.58 -22.31 -7.35
CA THR A 77 8.45 -21.19 -7.71
C THR A 77 8.63 -20.23 -6.53
N LEU A 78 7.56 -19.91 -5.80
CA LEU A 78 7.66 -19.07 -4.61
C LEU A 78 8.47 -19.73 -3.49
N MET A 79 8.34 -21.04 -3.30
CA MET A 79 9.17 -21.76 -2.32
C MET A 79 10.65 -21.69 -2.68
N LEU A 80 11.01 -21.70 -3.96
CA LEU A 80 12.38 -21.45 -4.41
C LEU A 80 12.79 -19.99 -4.14
N GLN A 81 11.96 -19.01 -4.48
CA GLN A 81 12.30 -17.58 -4.30
C GLN A 81 12.45 -17.16 -2.83
N LEU A 82 11.74 -17.84 -1.94
CA LEU A 82 11.82 -17.72 -0.48
C LEU A 82 12.91 -18.62 0.14
N GLU A 83 13.71 -19.31 -0.68
CA GLU A 83 14.76 -20.24 -0.24
C GLU A 83 14.29 -21.42 0.64
N LEU A 84 13.01 -21.81 0.56
CA LEU A 84 12.40 -22.83 1.42
C LEU A 84 12.74 -24.27 1.00
N TRP A 85 13.34 -24.46 -0.17
CA TRP A 85 13.74 -25.77 -0.72
C TRP A 85 15.26 -25.99 -0.69
N ARG A 86 16.01 -25.24 0.11
CA ARG A 86 17.47 -25.33 0.13
C ARG A 86 17.97 -26.61 0.84
N THR A 87 18.45 -27.57 0.05
CA THR A 87 19.27 -28.70 0.50
C THR A 87 20.72 -28.66 -0.03
N GLY A 88 21.13 -27.65 -0.79
CA GLY A 88 22.52 -27.56 -1.26
C GLY A 88 22.89 -26.26 -1.98
N GLY A 89 23.80 -25.48 -1.37
CA GLY A 89 24.88 -24.68 -2.00
C GLY A 89 24.61 -23.54 -2.97
N GLY A 90 23.50 -23.48 -3.71
CA GLY A 90 23.22 -22.42 -4.69
C GLY A 90 22.40 -21.28 -4.07
N LYS A 91 22.74 -20.01 -4.32
CA LYS A 91 21.89 -18.85 -3.99
C LYS A 91 20.79 -18.75 -5.04
N THR A 92 19.68 -19.44 -4.82
CA THR A 92 18.42 -19.23 -5.56
C THR A 92 17.39 -18.69 -4.58
N GLY A 93 17.30 -17.37 -4.51
CA GLY A 93 16.30 -16.66 -3.74
C GLY A 93 16.71 -15.21 -3.47
N GLY A 94 15.74 -14.30 -3.57
CA GLY A 94 15.94 -12.87 -3.31
C GLY A 94 14.72 -12.20 -2.70
N LEU A 95 13.63 -12.95 -2.47
CA LEU A 95 12.40 -12.39 -1.94
C LEU A 95 12.49 -12.32 -0.41
N ARG A 96 12.62 -11.10 0.10
CA ARG A 96 12.67 -10.83 1.53
C ARG A 96 11.34 -11.20 2.19
N HIS A 97 11.41 -11.91 3.32
CA HIS A 97 10.24 -12.42 3.99
C HIS A 97 10.46 -12.57 5.50
N ALA A 98 9.37 -12.66 6.24
CA ALA A 98 9.34 -12.92 7.67
C ALA A 98 8.50 -14.17 7.97
N TRP A 99 8.85 -14.91 9.03
CA TRP A 99 8.04 -16.01 9.54
C TRP A 99 7.12 -15.52 10.68
N ALA A 100 5.81 -15.66 10.49
CA ALA A 100 4.80 -15.27 11.47
C ALA A 100 3.69 -16.32 11.60
N GLY A 101 4.06 -17.61 11.58
CA GLY A 101 3.15 -18.75 11.43
C GLY A 101 2.82 -19.10 9.97
N LYS A 102 3.12 -18.17 9.06
CA LYS A 102 3.22 -18.32 7.60
C LYS A 102 4.40 -17.47 7.11
N TYR A 103 4.88 -17.73 5.90
CA TYR A 103 5.84 -16.84 5.25
C TYR A 103 5.11 -15.60 4.76
N VAL A 104 5.52 -14.44 5.27
CA VAL A 104 4.94 -13.12 4.99
C VAL A 104 5.95 -12.28 4.20
N VAL A 105 5.47 -11.59 3.18
CA VAL A 105 6.25 -10.74 2.28
C VAL A 105 5.57 -9.38 2.21
N GLU A 106 6.34 -8.32 2.43
CA GLU A 106 5.85 -6.94 2.30
C GLU A 106 5.78 -6.51 0.82
N GLU A 107 4.88 -5.60 0.48
CA GLU A 107 4.77 -5.06 -0.88
C GLU A 107 6.08 -4.46 -1.39
N ALA A 108 6.85 -3.79 -0.51
CA ALA A 108 8.17 -3.28 -0.85
C ALA A 108 9.11 -4.39 -1.35
N ALA A 109 9.12 -5.55 -0.70
CA ALA A 109 9.93 -6.70 -1.09
C ALA A 109 9.44 -7.32 -2.42
N CYS A 110 8.12 -7.38 -2.65
CA CYS A 110 7.55 -7.79 -3.94
C CYS A 110 8.02 -6.87 -5.07
N ARG A 111 7.98 -5.54 -4.87
CA ARG A 111 8.40 -4.55 -5.88
C ARG A 111 9.91 -4.56 -6.13
N GLU A 112 10.72 -4.71 -5.09
CA GLU A 112 12.17 -4.85 -5.22
C GLU A 112 12.51 -6.10 -6.06
N TRP A 113 11.86 -7.22 -5.75
CA TRP A 113 12.06 -8.47 -6.49
C TRP A 113 11.62 -8.34 -7.95
N LEU A 114 10.44 -7.77 -8.22
CA LEU A 114 9.95 -7.54 -9.59
C LEU A 114 10.87 -6.62 -10.40
N ARG A 115 11.49 -5.62 -9.76
CA ARG A 115 12.48 -4.73 -10.42
C ARG A 115 13.81 -5.43 -10.71
N GLY A 116 14.23 -6.36 -9.86
CA GLY A 116 15.45 -7.14 -10.07
C GLY A 116 15.27 -8.39 -10.94
N ALA A 117 14.03 -8.79 -11.24
CA ALA A 117 13.68 -9.93 -12.07
C ALA A 117 13.43 -9.57 -13.55
N ALA A 118 13.40 -8.26 -13.88
CA ALA A 118 13.33 -7.72 -15.24
C ALA A 118 14.72 -7.40 -15.78
#